data_AF-A0A973CC97-F1
#
_entry.id   AF-A0A973CC97-F1
#
_cell.length_a   1.000
_cell.length_b   1.000
_cell.length_c   1.000
_cell.angle_alpha   90.00
_cell.angle_beta   90.00
_cell.angle_gamma   90.00
#
_symmetry.space_group_name_H-M   'P 1'
#
loop_
_entity.id
_entity.type
_entity.pdbx_description
1 polymer ?
#
loop_
_entity_poly.entity_id
_entity_poly.type
_entity_poly.pdbx_seq_one_letter_code
_entity_poly.pdbx_strand_id
1 'polypeptide(L)'
;MSNTGQDQSIANISLAQLAQPLDAMHIAQLTSFAYGLPPLYFCREYLAQDEKTAIGHCLQRLANGMSNQAFTLEQLTVLLAERDYYDDYEARLRLGPELA
;
A
#
# COMPACT_ATOMS: atom_id res chain seq x y z
N MET A 1 29.05 9.93 10.62
CA MET A 1 29.02 9.61 9.18
C MET A 1 27.74 8.83 8.92
N SER A 2 26.77 9.44 8.25
CA SER A 2 25.40 8.93 8.14
C SER A 2 25.32 7.81 7.09
N ASN A 3 24.97 6.60 7.52
CA ASN A 3 24.80 5.42 6.66
C ASN A 3 23.38 5.32 6.05
N THR A 4 22.60 6.41 6.13
CA THR A 4 21.17 6.45 5.82
C THR A 4 20.82 6.14 4.36
N GLY A 5 21.76 6.31 3.42
CA GLY A 5 21.52 6.06 2.00
C GLY A 5 21.46 4.56 1.62
N GLN A 6 22.16 3.69 2.34
CA GLN A 6 22.11 2.24 2.11
C GLN A 6 20.87 1.60 2.77
N ASP A 7 20.47 2.09 3.95
CA ASP A 7 19.30 1.57 4.64
C ASP A 7 18.00 1.88 3.90
N GLN A 8 17.89 3.07 3.30
CA GLN A 8 16.74 3.45 2.47
C GLN A 8 16.67 2.64 1.16
N SER A 9 17.81 2.37 0.51
CA SER A 9 17.81 1.60 -0.73
C SER A 9 17.44 0.14 -0.51
N ILE A 10 17.91 -0.47 0.59
CA ILE A 10 17.54 -1.83 0.99
C ILE A 10 16.06 -1.90 1.37
N ALA A 11 15.56 -0.95 2.18
CA ALA A 11 14.14 -0.89 2.54
C ALA A 11 13.23 -0.75 1.31
N ASN A 12 13.63 0.06 0.33
CA ASN A 12 12.90 0.21 -0.93
C ASN A 12 12.89 -1.07 -1.77
N ILE A 13 14.01 -1.81 -1.83
CA ILE A 13 14.08 -3.10 -2.51
C ILE A 13 13.16 -4.12 -1.82
N SER A 14 13.20 -4.20 -0.49
CA SER A 14 12.36 -5.14 0.27
C SER A 14 10.87 -4.80 0.18
N LEU A 15 10.51 -3.51 0.16
CA LEU A 15 9.13 -3.08 -0.05
C LEU A 15 8.64 -3.44 -1.46
N ALA A 16 9.46 -3.20 -2.48
CA ALA A 16 9.12 -3.55 -3.86
C ALA A 16 8.95 -5.07 -4.03
N GLN A 17 9.76 -5.88 -3.34
CA GLN A 17 9.62 -7.35 -3.32
C GLN A 17 8.35 -7.79 -2.61
N LEU A 18 8.03 -7.21 -1.45
CA LEU A 18 6.83 -7.51 -0.69
C LEU A 18 5.56 -7.24 -1.51
N ALA A 19 5.55 -6.14 -2.27
CA ALA A 19 4.41 -5.69 -3.05
C ALA A 19 4.36 -6.24 -4.47
N GLN A 20 5.40 -6.96 -4.95
CA GLN A 20 5.43 -7.53 -6.29
C GLN A 20 4.20 -8.39 -6.66
N PRO A 21 3.64 -9.24 -5.77
CA PRO A 21 2.48 -10.05 -6.12
C PRO A 21 1.15 -9.30 -6.01
N LEU A 22 1.15 -8.02 -5.61
CA LEU A 22 -0.05 -7.27 -5.24
C LEU A 22 -0.44 -6.29 -6.33
N ASP A 23 -1.75 -6.19 -6.60
CA ASP A 23 -2.33 -5.11 -7.39
C ASP A 23 -2.40 -3.80 -6.57
N ALA A 24 -2.70 -2.69 -7.24
CA ALA A 24 -2.81 -1.39 -6.61
C ALA A 24 -3.84 -1.35 -5.47
N MET A 25 -4.96 -2.06 -5.60
CA MET A 25 -6.02 -2.08 -4.60
C MET A 25 -5.57 -2.82 -3.33
N HIS A 26 -4.83 -3.91 -3.48
CA HIS A 26 -4.22 -4.63 -2.37
C HIS A 26 -3.16 -3.79 -1.65
N ILE A 27 -2.28 -3.10 -2.39
CA ILE A 27 -1.25 -2.24 -1.77
C ILE A 27 -1.92 -1.05 -1.05
N ALA A 28 -2.98 -0.47 -1.61
CA ALA A 28 -3.75 0.60 -0.97
C ALA A 28 -4.48 0.13 0.31
N GLN A 29 -5.02 -1.09 0.31
CA GLN A 29 -5.62 -1.71 1.51
C GLN A 29 -4.57 -1.97 2.58
N LEU A 30 -3.40 -2.51 2.21
CA LEU A 30 -2.28 -2.74 3.12
C LEU A 30 -1.87 -1.42 3.79
N THR A 31 -1.77 -0.35 2.99
CA THR A 31 -1.46 0.98 3.50
C THR A 31 -2.54 1.47 4.46
N SER A 32 -3.82 1.25 4.16
CA SER A 32 -4.93 1.65 5.03
C SER A 32 -4.85 0.92 6.37
N PHE A 33 -4.62 -0.40 6.35
CA PHE A 33 -4.43 -1.18 7.58
C PHE A 33 -3.23 -0.72 8.40
N ALA A 34 -2.11 -0.41 7.75
CA ALA A 34 -0.90 0.05 8.43
C ALA A 34 -1.10 1.37 9.18
N TYR A 35 -2.02 2.22 8.72
CA TYR A 35 -2.43 3.45 9.40
C TYR A 35 -3.64 3.26 10.35
N GLY A 36 -4.18 2.05 10.50
CA GLY A 36 -5.38 1.79 11.30
C GLY A 36 -6.66 2.35 10.70
N LEU A 37 -6.70 2.54 9.39
CA LEU A 37 -7.85 3.09 8.65
C LEU A 37 -8.73 1.97 8.07
N PRO A 38 -9.99 2.28 7.69
CA PRO A 38 -10.83 1.35 6.95
C PRO A 38 -10.15 0.86 5.66
N PRO A 39 -10.34 -0.41 5.25
CA PRO A 39 -9.56 -1.04 4.17
C PRO A 39 -9.59 -0.25 2.86
N LEU A 40 -10.74 0.31 2.50
CA LEU A 40 -10.92 0.98 1.22
C LEU A 40 -10.59 2.49 1.25
N TYR A 41 -10.01 3.00 2.35
CA TYR A 41 -9.77 4.43 2.52
C TYR A 41 -8.89 5.00 1.40
N PHE A 42 -7.69 4.42 1.19
CA PHE A 42 -6.79 4.88 0.14
C PHE A 42 -7.14 4.38 -1.25
N CYS A 43 -7.86 3.27 -1.37
CA CYS A 43 -8.28 2.71 -2.67
C CYS A 43 -9.05 3.73 -3.53
N ARG A 44 -9.83 4.62 -2.88
CA ARG A 44 -10.58 5.70 -3.55
C ARG A 44 -9.70 6.64 -4.38
N GLU A 45 -8.46 6.87 -3.95
CA GLU A 45 -7.53 7.78 -4.63
C GLU A 45 -7.02 7.21 -5.96
N TYR A 46 -7.16 5.90 -6.18
CA TYR A 46 -6.55 5.18 -7.29
C TYR A 46 -7.55 4.64 -8.32
N LEU A 47 -8.86 4.78 -8.08
CA LEU A 47 -9.91 4.23 -8.94
C LEU A 47 -9.80 4.66 -10.42
N ALA A 48 -9.47 5.93 -10.65
CA ALA A 48 -9.40 6.52 -11.99
C ALA A 48 -8.01 6.37 -12.65
N GLN A 49 -7.03 5.81 -11.93
CA GLN A 49 -5.67 5.65 -12.42
C GLN A 49 -5.50 4.30 -13.09
N ASP A 50 -4.60 4.21 -14.08
CA ASP A 50 -4.17 2.93 -14.60
C ASP A 50 -3.35 2.17 -13.55
N GLU A 51 -3.35 0.85 -13.65
CA GLU A 51 -2.75 -0.05 -12.67
C GLU A 51 -1.28 0.27 -12.36
N LYS A 52 -0.47 0.55 -13.39
CA LYS A 52 0.96 0.79 -13.23
C LYS A 52 1.22 2.09 -12.47
N THR A 53 0.50 3.16 -12.83
CA THR A 53 0.58 4.46 -12.14
C THR A 53 0.10 4.33 -10.70
N ALA A 54 -1.01 3.63 -10.47
CA ALA A 54 -1.57 3.41 -9.15
C ALA A 54 -0.61 2.64 -8.22
N ILE A 55 0.01 1.56 -8.71
CA ILE A 55 1.04 0.81 -7.96
C ILE A 55 2.20 1.74 -7.56
N GLY A 56 2.70 2.55 -8.49
CA GLY A 56 3.79 3.50 -8.23
C GLY A 56 3.46 4.45 -7.07
N HIS A 57 2.26 5.03 -7.07
CA HIS A 57 1.81 5.91 -5.99
C HIS A 57 1.57 5.16 -4.67
N CYS A 58 1.06 3.93 -4.71
CA CYS A 58 0.86 3.11 -3.52
C CYS A 58 2.20 2.77 -2.85
N LEU A 59 3.21 2.35 -3.63
CA LEU A 59 4.55 2.06 -3.15
C LEU A 59 5.22 3.29 -2.53
N GLN A 60 5.08 4.45 -3.19
CA GLN A 60 5.59 5.71 -2.65
C GLN A 60 4.94 6.05 -1.30
N ARG A 61 3.63 5.81 -1.14
CA ARG A 61 2.93 6.04 0.13
C ARG A 61 3.44 5.13 1.24
N LEU A 62 3.65 3.84 0.97
CA LEU A 62 4.25 2.91 1.93
C LEU A 62 5.68 3.31 2.32
N ALA A 63 6.52 3.65 1.33
CA ALA A 63 7.89 4.11 1.58
C ALA A 63 7.94 5.38 2.43
N ASN A 64 7.02 6.33 2.18
CA ASN A 64 6.87 7.53 2.98
C ASN A 64 6.43 7.22 4.41
N GLY A 65 5.47 6.30 4.59
CA GLY A 65 5.02 5.86 5.91
C GLY A 65 6.14 5.22 6.73
N MET A 66 6.95 4.36 6.11
CA MET A 66 8.13 3.77 6.74
C MET A 66 9.20 4.81 7.09
N SER A 67 9.47 5.76 6.18
CA SER A 67 10.44 6.84 6.41
C SER A 67 10.02 7.76 7.56
N ASN A 68 8.71 7.97 7.72
CA ASN A 68 8.11 8.73 8.81
C ASN A 68 7.88 7.89 10.08
N GLN A 69 8.35 6.64 10.12
CA GLN A 69 8.19 5.72 11.25
C GLN A 69 6.72 5.47 11.66
N ALA A 70 5.77 5.62 10.73
CA ALA A 70 4.36 5.32 10.98
C ALA A 70 4.13 3.81 11.15
N PHE A 71 4.92 2.99 10.45
CA PHE A 71 4.93 1.54 10.53
C PHE A 71 6.26 0.96 10.01
N THR A 72 6.49 -0.33 10.26
CA THR A 72 7.69 -1.06 9.81
C THR A 72 7.37 -2.06 8.71
N LEU A 73 8.40 -2.53 8.00
CA LEU A 73 8.26 -3.61 7.02
C LEU A 73 7.71 -4.89 7.65
N GLU A 74 8.13 -5.22 8.87
CA GLU A 74 7.64 -6.38 9.62
C GLU A 74 6.13 -6.29 9.87
N GLN A 75 5.64 -5.11 10.27
CA GLN A 75 4.20 -4.88 10.44
C GLN A 75 3.44 -5.07 9.12
N LEU A 76 3.98 -4.61 8.00
CA LEU A 76 3.36 -4.82 6.68
C LEU A 76 3.25 -6.32 6.34
N THR A 77 4.30 -7.10 6.60
CA THR A 77 4.30 -8.55 6.38
C THR A 77 3.24 -9.25 7.25
N VAL A 78 3.12 -8.87 8.53
CA VAL A 78 2.10 -9.41 9.43
C VAL A 78 0.70 -9.07 8.93
N LEU A 79 0.46 -7.81 8.54
CA LEU A 79 -0.85 -7.38 8.03
C LEU A 79 -1.26 -8.14 6.76
N LEU A 80 -0.31 -8.38 5.85
CA LEU A 80 -0.56 -9.18 4.65
C LEU A 80 -0.96 -10.63 4.96
N ALA A 81 -0.44 -11.20 6.05
CA ALA A 81 -0.75 -12.58 6.44
C ALA A 81 -2.06 -12.71 7.22
N GLU A 82 -2.44 -11.67 7.98
CA GLU A 82 -3.51 -11.76 8.99
C GLU A 82 -4.81 -11.03 8.62
N ARG A 83 -4.80 -10.11 7.66
CA ARG A 83 -5.98 -9.33 7.29
C ARG A 83 -6.71 -9.92 6.09
N ASP A 84 -8.02 -9.74 6.08
CA ASP A 84 -8.85 -10.00 4.91
C ASP A 84 -8.76 -8.81 3.95
N TYR A 85 -8.37 -9.10 2.72
CA TYR A 85 -8.30 -8.13 1.64
C TYR A 85 -9.45 -8.38 0.66
N TYR A 86 -9.99 -7.30 0.11
CA TYR A 86 -10.80 -7.37 -1.09
C TYR A 86 -9.88 -7.49 -2.30
N ASP A 87 -10.23 -8.33 -3.27
CA ASP A 87 -9.58 -8.29 -4.57
C ASP A 87 -9.90 -6.97 -5.31
N ASP A 88 -9.18 -6.70 -6.40
CA ASP A 88 -9.37 -5.49 -7.22
C ASP A 88 -10.83 -5.28 -7.63
N TYR A 89 -11.52 -6.35 -8.04
CA TYR A 89 -12.90 -6.28 -8.50
C TYR A 89 -13.85 -5.90 -7.35
N GLU A 90 -13.78 -6.60 -6.22
CA GLU A 90 -14.64 -6.35 -5.06
C GLU A 90 -14.35 -4.99 -4.43
N ALA A 91 -13.08 -4.57 -4.37
CA ALA A 91 -12.70 -3.23 -3.90
C ALA A 91 -13.34 -2.13 -4.76
N ARG A 92 -13.25 -2.25 -6.09
CA ARG A 92 -13.85 -1.30 -7.03
C ARG A 92 -15.37 -1.31 -6.98
N LEU A 93 -16.00 -2.48 -6.82
CA LEU A 93 -17.45 -2.60 -6.69
C LEU A 93 -17.97 -1.87 -5.44
N ARG A 94 -17.28 -2.06 -4.30
CA ARG A 94 -17.62 -1.41 -3.02
C ARG A 94 -17.38 0.10 -3.02
N LEU A 95 -16.44 0.54 -3.84
CA LEU A 95 -16.14 1.94 -4.08
C LEU A 95 -16.89 2.52 -5.27
N GLY A 96 -17.88 1.79 -5.81
CA GLY A 96 -18.70 2.22 -6.93
C GLY A 96 -19.21 3.65 -6.77
N PRO A 97 -19.59 4.30 -7.89
CA PRO A 97 -19.86 5.73 -7.91
C PRO A 97 -20.80 6.10 -6.76
N GLU A 98 -20.45 7.15 -6.00
CA GLU A 98 -21.44 7.84 -5.18
C GLU A 98 -22.59 8.13 -6.15
N LEU A 99 -23.77 7.52 -5.91
CA LEU A 99 -24.95 7.79 -6.69
C LEU A 99 -25.18 9.30 -6.59
N ALA A 100 -24.78 10.01 -7.65
CA ALA A 100 -24.96 11.44 -7.80
C ALA A 100 -26.44 11.81 -7.86
#